data_AF-E5GCC2-F1
#
_entry.id   AF-E5GCC2-F1
#
_cell.length_a   1.000
_cell.length_b   1.000
_cell.length_c   1.000
_cell.angle_alpha   90.00
_cell.angle_beta   90.00
_cell.angle_gamma   90.00
#
_symmetry.space_group_name_H-M   'P 1'
#
loop_
_entity.id
_entity.type
_entity.pdbx_description
1 polymer ?
#
loop_
_entity_poly.entity_id
_entity_poly.type
_entity_poly.pdbx_seq_one_letter_code
_entity_poly.pdbx_strand_id
1 'polypeptide(L)'
;GSIFLACDTILNVLLKKELGGLLCGESSFIHLLEAIVNSTEDSKELSVIMMAGSICALIFDFTSEAALLIHPNFADKSLDKLCKLFSRIFILSQQQSMNDDVMAQMDLLEIITAGYSRWGDRFPRVQKAIGSSRYS
;
A
#
# COMPACT_ATOMS: atom_id res chain seq x y z
N GLY A 1 7.36 -8.31 -15.76
CA GLY A 1 7.10 -9.66 -16.30
C GLY A 1 6.38 -10.57 -15.31
N SER A 2 7.03 -11.02 -14.23
CA SER A 2 6.44 -12.00 -13.29
C SER A 2 5.81 -11.39 -12.03
N ILE A 3 6.35 -10.29 -11.51
CA ILE A 3 5.88 -9.68 -10.25
C ILE A 3 4.48 -9.08 -10.41
N PHE A 4 4.20 -8.40 -11.53
CA PHE A 4 2.91 -7.75 -11.76
C PHE A 4 1.75 -8.75 -11.86
N LEU A 5 1.92 -9.88 -12.57
CA LEU A 5 0.92 -10.95 -12.65
C LEU A 5 0.67 -11.64 -11.30
N ALA A 6 1.73 -11.78 -10.49
CA ALA A 6 1.60 -12.29 -9.12
C ALA A 6 0.83 -11.28 -8.24
N CYS A 7 1.12 -9.98 -8.38
CA CYS A 7 0.40 -8.92 -7.68
C CYS A 7 -1.07 -8.82 -8.11
N ASP A 8 -1.42 -9.01 -9.39
CA ASP A 8 -2.81 -9.10 -9.86
C ASP A 8 -3.56 -10.26 -9.19
N THR A 9 -2.90 -11.42 -9.09
CA THR A 9 -3.46 -12.60 -8.43
C THR A 9 -3.68 -12.32 -6.95
N ILE A 10 -2.69 -11.76 -6.27
CA ILE A 10 -2.75 -11.40 -4.85
C ILE A 10 -3.86 -10.38 -4.60
N LEU A 11 -3.93 -9.33 -5.41
CA LEU A 11 -4.95 -8.29 -5.32
C LEU A 11 -6.35 -8.89 -5.46
N ASN A 12 -6.56 -9.75 -6.46
CA ASN A 12 -7.83 -10.44 -6.66
C ASN A 12 -8.22 -11.33 -5.47
N VAL A 13 -7.28 -12.07 -4.88
CA VAL A 13 -7.54 -12.91 -3.70
C VAL A 13 -7.85 -12.04 -2.47
N LEU A 14 -7.17 -10.90 -2.30
CA LEU A 14 -7.43 -9.96 -1.20
C LEU A 14 -8.81 -9.31 -1.34
N LEU A 15 -9.18 -8.89 -2.55
CA LEU A 15 -10.49 -8.28 -2.84
C LEU A 15 -11.64 -9.24 -2.57
N LYS A 16 -11.48 -10.53 -2.89
CA LYS A 16 -12.47 -11.57 -2.57
C LYS A 16 -12.52 -11.94 -1.09
N LYS A 17 -11.65 -11.35 -0.25
CA LYS A 17 -11.48 -11.69 1.17
C LYS A 17 -11.16 -13.17 1.42
N GLU A 18 -10.80 -13.91 0.38
CA GLU A 18 -10.38 -15.32 0.44
C GLU A 18 -9.08 -15.47 1.26
N LEU A 19 -8.30 -14.39 1.35
CA LEU A 19 -7.08 -14.27 2.14
C LEU A 19 -7.32 -14.12 3.66
N GLY A 20 -8.55 -13.94 4.15
CA GLY A 20 -8.81 -13.87 5.60
C GLY A 20 -8.32 -15.10 6.37
N GLY A 21 -8.30 -16.28 5.73
CA GLY A 21 -7.71 -17.50 6.28
C GLY A 21 -6.20 -17.70 5.96
N LEU A 22 -5.68 -17.08 4.90
CA LEU A 22 -4.30 -17.26 4.42
C LEU A 22 -3.31 -16.21 4.96
N LEU A 23 -3.82 -15.03 5.36
CA LEU A 23 -3.13 -14.04 6.20
C LEU A 23 -3.06 -14.48 7.68
N CYS A 24 -3.85 -15.49 8.07
CA CYS A 24 -3.92 -16.01 9.43
C CYS A 24 -2.66 -16.79 9.84
N GLY A 25 -1.75 -17.11 8.90
CA GLY A 25 -0.37 -17.41 9.23
C GLY A 25 0.35 -16.09 9.47
N GLU A 26 0.56 -15.72 10.74
CA GLU A 26 1.05 -14.40 11.21
C GLU A 26 2.25 -13.82 10.44
N SER A 27 3.06 -14.64 9.76
CA SER A 27 4.25 -14.21 9.02
C SER A 27 4.05 -13.96 7.51
N SER A 28 2.99 -14.49 6.88
CA SER A 28 2.90 -14.52 5.41
C SER A 28 2.77 -13.13 4.79
N PHE A 29 1.97 -12.26 5.40
CA PHE A 29 1.75 -10.90 4.91
C PHE A 29 2.88 -9.95 5.28
N ILE A 30 3.61 -10.20 6.37
CA ILE A 30 4.78 -9.42 6.75
C ILE A 30 5.87 -9.55 5.68
N HIS A 31 6.14 -10.78 5.23
CA HIS A 31 7.09 -11.01 4.14
C HIS A 31 6.61 -10.39 2.82
N LEU A 32 5.31 -10.40 2.56
CA LEU A 32 4.73 -9.73 1.39
C LEU A 32 4.90 -8.20 1.46
N LEU A 33 4.62 -7.58 2.61
CA LEU A 33 4.83 -6.15 2.82
C LEU A 33 6.29 -5.76 2.62
N GLU A 34 7.23 -6.52 3.19
CA GLU A 34 8.67 -6.32 3.00
C GLU A 34 9.06 -6.44 1.52
N ALA A 35 8.56 -7.45 0.81
CA ALA A 35 8.84 -7.62 -0.62
C ALA A 35 8.31 -6.45 -1.46
N ILE A 36 7.07 -6.00 -1.21
CA ILE A 36 6.46 -4.86 -1.89
C ILE A 36 7.27 -3.59 -1.65
N VAL A 37 7.60 -3.32 -0.40
CA VAL A 37 8.34 -2.13 0.01
C VAL A 37 9.73 -2.07 -0.62
N ASN A 38 10.43 -3.20 -0.68
CA ASN A 38 11.75 -3.26 -1.32
C ASN A 38 11.66 -3.19 -2.86
N SER A 39 10.55 -3.66 -3.46
CA SER A 39 10.35 -3.57 -4.91
C SER A 39 9.93 -2.18 -5.41
N THR A 40 9.41 -1.33 -4.52
CA THR A 40 8.83 -0.02 -4.89
C THR A 40 9.74 1.16 -4.64
N GLU A 41 10.86 0.97 -3.94
CA GLU A 41 11.78 2.04 -3.50
C GLU A 41 12.27 2.92 -4.66
N ASP A 42 12.64 2.31 -5.79
CA ASP A 42 13.16 3.02 -6.97
C ASP A 42 12.18 3.06 -8.16
N SER A 43 10.99 2.50 -8.01
CA SER A 43 10.06 2.38 -9.13
C SER A 43 9.54 3.75 -9.57
N LYS A 44 9.61 4.04 -10.87
CA LYS A 44 8.98 5.21 -11.50
C LYS A 44 7.65 4.88 -12.18
N GLU A 45 7.33 3.60 -12.30
CA GLU A 45 6.14 3.12 -12.99
C GLU A 45 4.91 3.31 -12.10
N LEU A 46 3.96 4.12 -12.58
CA LEU A 46 2.75 4.46 -11.83
C LEU A 46 1.91 3.23 -11.51
N SER A 47 1.77 2.30 -12.46
CA SER A 47 1.04 1.04 -12.28
C SER A 47 1.61 0.21 -11.14
N VAL A 48 2.95 0.12 -11.02
CA VAL A 48 3.63 -0.59 -9.93
C VAL A 48 3.35 0.06 -8.58
N ILE A 49 3.41 1.40 -8.52
CA ILE A 49 3.15 2.18 -7.30
C ILE A 49 1.70 2.03 -6.84
N MET A 50 0.75 2.17 -7.76
CA MET A 50 -0.69 2.05 -7.47
C MET A 50 -1.05 0.61 -7.08
N MET A 51 -0.51 -0.38 -7.78
CA MET A 51 -0.74 -1.79 -7.43
C MET A 51 -0.19 -2.13 -6.05
N ALA A 52 1.05 -1.75 -5.75
CA ALA A 52 1.64 -1.91 -4.43
C ALA A 52 0.81 -1.22 -3.33
N GLY A 53 0.41 0.02 -3.57
CA GLY A 53 -0.46 0.77 -2.66
C GLY A 53 -1.79 0.05 -2.39
N SER A 54 -2.43 -0.50 -3.44
CA SER A 54 -3.70 -1.21 -3.32
C SER A 54 -3.59 -2.49 -2.49
N ILE A 55 -2.51 -3.27 -2.68
CA ILE A 55 -2.24 -4.47 -1.88
C ILE A 55 -1.97 -4.09 -0.42
N CYS A 56 -1.14 -3.08 -0.17
CA CYS A 56 -0.88 -2.57 1.18
C CYS A 56 -2.17 -2.09 1.86
N ALA A 57 -3.03 -1.34 1.14
CA ALA A 57 -4.28 -0.85 1.67
C ALA A 57 -5.23 -1.98 2.10
N LEU A 58 -5.26 -3.08 1.35
CA LEU A 58 -6.06 -4.26 1.70
C LEU A 58 -5.47 -5.04 2.88
N ILE A 59 -4.14 -5.17 2.97
CA ILE A 59 -3.48 -5.80 4.12
C ILE A 59 -3.73 -5.00 5.39
N PHE A 60 -3.65 -3.67 5.31
CA PHE A 60 -3.83 -2.77 6.46
C PHE A 60 -5.23 -2.81 7.05
N ASP A 61 -6.25 -3.25 6.29
CA ASP A 61 -7.56 -3.53 6.86
C ASP A 61 -7.51 -4.56 8.00
N PHE A 62 -6.53 -5.49 7.98
CA PHE A 62 -6.41 -6.60 8.92
C PHE A 62 -5.32 -6.43 10.00
N THR A 63 -4.59 -5.30 10.01
CA THR A 63 -3.51 -5.06 10.98
C THR A 63 -3.49 -3.61 11.47
N SER A 64 -2.45 -3.20 12.21
CA SER A 64 -2.24 -1.83 12.69
C SER A 64 -0.76 -1.50 12.69
N GLU A 65 -0.41 -0.21 12.73
CA GLU A 65 0.98 0.22 12.81
C GLU A 65 1.69 -0.37 14.04
N ALA A 66 1.02 -0.37 15.19
CA ALA A 66 1.55 -0.95 16.42
C ALA A 66 1.80 -2.47 16.28
N ALA A 67 0.87 -3.20 15.67
CA ALA A 67 1.02 -4.64 15.46
C ALA A 67 2.18 -4.97 14.50
N LEU A 68 2.36 -4.17 13.44
CA LEU A 68 3.50 -4.32 12.54
C LEU A 68 4.83 -4.06 13.25
N LEU A 69 4.94 -2.99 14.03
CA LEU A 69 6.20 -2.62 14.69
C LEU A 69 6.62 -3.59 15.82
N ILE A 70 5.68 -4.32 16.42
CA ILE A 70 5.97 -5.35 17.41
C ILE A 70 6.47 -6.65 16.74
N HIS A 71 6.16 -6.84 15.45
CA HIS A 71 6.50 -8.08 14.75
C HIS A 71 8.00 -8.17 14.43
N PRO A 72 8.71 -9.24 14.86
CA PRO A 72 10.18 -9.31 14.77
C PRO A 72 10.71 -9.30 13.32
N ASN A 73 9.89 -9.72 12.36
CA ASN A 73 10.26 -9.75 10.94
C ASN A 73 9.86 -8.50 10.16
N PHE A 74 9.35 -7.46 10.82
CA PHE A 74 8.98 -6.21 10.17
C PHE A 74 9.91 -5.10 10.65
N ALA A 75 10.63 -4.48 9.71
CA ALA A 75 11.60 -3.45 10.08
C ALA A 75 10.93 -2.07 10.18
N ASP A 76 11.30 -1.25 11.17
CA ASP A 76 10.79 0.13 11.30
C ASP A 76 11.07 0.97 10.02
N LYS A 77 12.24 0.77 9.39
CA LYS A 77 12.57 1.36 8.08
C LYS A 77 11.57 0.99 6.96
N SER A 78 10.91 -0.15 7.07
CA SER A 78 9.91 -0.59 6.09
C SER A 78 8.63 0.21 6.23
N LEU A 79 8.28 0.63 7.46
CA LEU A 79 7.20 1.59 7.70
C LEU A 79 7.52 2.97 7.12
N ASP A 80 8.77 3.44 7.22
CA ASP A 80 9.18 4.70 6.60
C ASP A 80 9.05 4.67 5.07
N LYS A 81 9.39 3.54 4.45
CA LYS A 81 9.20 3.34 3.01
C LYS A 81 7.71 3.27 2.64
N LEU A 82 6.87 2.63 3.45
CA LEU A 82 5.41 2.66 3.27
C LEU A 82 4.86 4.08 3.38
N CYS A 83 5.32 4.88 4.35
CA CYS A 83 4.96 6.29 4.47
C CYS A 83 5.28 7.05 3.17
N LYS A 84 6.50 6.88 2.64
CA LYS A 84 6.91 7.50 1.37
C LYS A 84 6.05 7.04 0.19
N LEU A 85 5.72 5.75 0.11
CA LEU A 85 4.86 5.18 -0.93
C LEU A 85 3.47 5.85 -0.93
N PHE A 86 2.80 5.89 0.22
CA PHE A 86 1.48 6.51 0.32
C PHE A 86 1.52 8.03 0.12
N SER A 87 2.50 8.74 0.68
CA SER A 87 2.72 10.16 0.38
C SER A 87 2.81 10.40 -1.13
N ARG A 88 3.59 9.60 -1.85
CA ARG A 88 3.74 9.72 -3.30
C ARG A 88 2.44 9.45 -4.05
N ILE A 89 1.71 8.40 -3.70
CA ILE A 89 0.39 8.09 -4.30
C ILE A 89 -0.56 9.27 -4.15
N PHE A 90 -0.68 9.83 -2.93
CA PHE A 90 -1.61 10.93 -2.66
C PHE A 90 -1.15 12.28 -3.24
N ILE A 91 0.15 12.51 -3.45
CA ILE A 91 0.65 13.65 -4.23
C ILE A 91 0.20 13.49 -5.68
N LEU A 92 0.44 12.32 -6.28
CA LEU A 92 0.11 12.04 -7.68
C LEU A 92 -1.40 12.16 -7.95
N SER A 93 -2.25 11.72 -7.01
CA SER A 93 -3.70 11.83 -7.15
C SER A 93 -4.24 13.27 -7.05
N GLN A 94 -3.47 14.20 -6.48
CA GLN A 94 -3.88 15.59 -6.28
C GLN A 94 -3.40 16.53 -7.40
N GLN A 95 -2.53 16.08 -8.29
CA GLN A 95 -2.09 16.92 -9.41
C GLN A 95 -3.29 17.22 -10.33
N GLN A 96 -3.54 18.52 -10.55
CA GLN A 96 -4.77 19.09 -11.11
C GLN A 96 -5.09 18.65 -12.54
N SER A 97 -4.11 18.09 -13.26
CA SER A 97 -4.32 17.30 -14.47
C SER A 97 -4.08 15.84 -14.11
N MET A 98 -5.15 15.08 -13.89
CA MET A 98 -5.04 13.61 -13.93
C MET A 98 -4.55 13.25 -15.34
N ASN A 99 -3.26 12.97 -15.46
CA ASN A 99 -2.66 12.48 -16.69
C ASN A 99 -3.37 11.16 -17.08
N ASP A 100 -3.41 10.83 -18.36
CA ASP A 100 -4.04 9.61 -18.89
C ASP A 100 -3.54 8.35 -18.14
N ASP A 101 -2.29 8.39 -17.66
CA ASP A 101 -1.69 7.34 -16.82
C ASP A 101 -2.39 7.18 -15.46
N VAL A 102 -2.77 8.27 -14.79
CA VAL A 102 -3.50 8.23 -13.50
C VAL A 102 -4.93 7.76 -13.73
N MET A 103 -5.56 8.23 -14.81
CA MET A 103 -6.89 7.77 -15.22
C MET A 103 -6.90 6.26 -15.48
N ALA A 104 -5.84 5.72 -16.10
CA ALA A 104 -5.68 4.29 -16.32
C ALA A 104 -5.52 3.47 -15.03
N GLN A 105 -5.23 4.11 -13.88
CA GLN A 105 -5.08 3.46 -12.58
C GLN A 105 -6.18 3.89 -11.58
N MET A 106 -7.28 4.47 -12.06
CA MET A 106 -8.33 5.04 -11.22
C MET A 106 -8.97 4.01 -10.28
N ASP A 107 -9.20 2.78 -10.75
CA ASP A 107 -9.75 1.70 -9.94
C ASP A 107 -8.83 1.35 -8.75
N LEU A 108 -7.52 1.34 -8.96
CA LEU A 108 -6.53 1.10 -7.89
C LEU A 108 -6.48 2.27 -6.91
N LEU A 109 -6.58 3.50 -7.40
CA LEU A 109 -6.66 4.69 -6.56
C LEU A 109 -7.94 4.68 -5.70
N GLU A 110 -9.06 4.23 -6.23
CA GLU A 110 -10.30 4.05 -5.47
C GLU A 110 -10.12 3.02 -4.35
N ILE A 111 -9.50 1.87 -4.63
CA ILE A 111 -9.17 0.86 -3.61
C ILE A 111 -8.31 1.46 -2.50
N ILE A 112 -7.27 2.23 -2.87
CA ILE A 112 -6.35 2.86 -1.93
C ILE A 112 -7.08 3.89 -1.05
N THR A 113 -7.85 4.78 -1.67
CA THR A 113 -8.54 5.86 -0.95
C THR A 113 -9.64 5.33 -0.05
N ALA A 114 -10.46 4.38 -0.53
CA ALA A 114 -11.47 3.70 0.27
C ALA A 114 -10.85 2.88 1.42
N GLY A 115 -9.70 2.22 1.17
CA GLY A 115 -8.93 1.54 2.20
C GLY A 115 -8.41 2.51 3.26
N TYR A 116 -7.77 3.59 2.85
CA TYR A 116 -7.23 4.60 3.76
C TYR A 116 -8.29 5.18 4.71
N SER A 117 -9.53 5.38 4.23
CA SER A 117 -10.64 5.79 5.09
C SER A 117 -11.00 4.78 6.20
N ARG A 118 -10.64 3.50 6.04
CA ARG A 118 -10.90 2.41 7.02
C ARG A 118 -9.74 2.10 7.96
N TRP A 119 -8.50 2.32 7.55
CA TRP A 119 -7.32 1.99 8.36
C TRP A 119 -6.45 3.18 8.73
N GLY A 120 -6.66 4.37 8.17
CA GLY A 120 -5.77 5.52 8.35
C GLY A 120 -5.57 5.94 9.81
N ASP A 121 -6.58 5.76 10.66
CA ASP A 121 -6.53 6.00 12.11
C ASP A 121 -5.62 5.01 12.86
N ARG A 122 -5.47 3.79 12.35
CA ARG A 122 -4.56 2.76 12.87
C ARG A 122 -3.09 2.95 12.42
N PHE A 123 -2.83 3.91 11.52
CA PHE A 123 -1.52 4.19 10.93
C PHE A 123 -1.13 5.67 11.02
N PRO A 124 -0.86 6.19 12.23
CA PRO A 124 -0.57 7.59 12.46
C PRO A 124 0.66 8.12 11.70
N ARG A 125 1.73 7.33 11.49
CA ARG A 125 2.89 7.80 10.71
C ARG A 125 2.55 8.00 9.24
N VAL A 126 1.75 7.10 8.66
CA VAL A 126 1.28 7.21 7.27
C VAL A 126 0.37 8.43 7.12
N GLN A 127 -0.57 8.62 8.05
CA GLN A 127 -1.45 9.79 8.06
C GLN A 127 -0.65 11.10 8.13
N LYS A 128 0.36 11.16 9.00
CA LYS A 128 1.26 12.31 9.11
C LYS A 128 2.02 12.55 7.80
N ALA A 129 2.57 11.50 7.20
CA ALA A 129 3.32 11.60 5.95
C ALA A 129 2.46 12.15 4.80
N ILE A 130 1.23 11.64 4.63
CA ILE A 130 0.28 12.15 3.63
C ILE A 130 -0.09 13.60 3.93
N GLY A 131 -0.33 13.95 5.19
CA GLY A 131 -0.65 15.31 5.62
C GLY A 131 0.47 16.31 5.35
N SER A 132 1.72 15.98 5.69
CA SER A 132 2.88 16.83 5.43
C SER A 132 3.14 17.04 3.94
N SER A 133 2.88 16.02 3.11
CA SER A 133 3.01 16.09 1.66
C SER A 133 1.99 17.01 0.97
N ARG A 134 0.90 17.40 1.64
CA ARG A 134 -0.07 18.39 1.09
C ARG A 134 0.41 19.84 1.20
N TYR A 135 1.41 20.10 2.03
CA TYR A 135 1.91 21.45 2.34
C TYR A 135 3.38 21.67 1.92
N SER A 136 3.97 20.71 1.21
CA SER A 136 5.34 20.79 0.67
C SER A 136 5.29 21.05 -0.82
#